data_AF-A0A3A9SET6-F1
#
_entry.id   AF-A0A3A9SET6-F1
#
_cell.length_a   1.000
_cell.length_b   1.000
_cell.length_c   1.000
_cell.angle_alpha   90.00
_cell.angle_beta   90.00
_cell.angle_gamma   90.00
#
_symmetry.space_group_name_H-M   'P 1'
#
loop_
_entity.id
_entity.type
_entity.pdbx_description
1 polymer ?
#
loop_
_entity_poly.entity_id
_entity_poly.type
_entity_poly.pdbx_seq_one_letter_code
_entity_poly.pdbx_strand_id
1 'polypeptide(L)'
;MNFWNEYATKHPKAAKWIREGGLFVIVSNVITVFKYLILQFLPYAFKGLGDKAFGWPGIPVNLFGVDFKWNIIGYDTAQGGLAYFAAYMVAMVIGECVNFPIQRSFVFRSKGNIWYQAMWYFIAFCVITCIVNSINCAWVAVAGRFVPDFVYNIGTTVLNGGVSMIIFFFVNKIIFPEGEAKK
;
A
#
# COMPACT_ATOMS: atom_id res chain seq x y z
N MET A 1 -14.54 -14.35 -30.56
CA MET A 1 -14.22 -13.15 -29.74
C MET A 1 -15.43 -12.58 -28.99
N ASN A 2 -16.39 -13.39 -28.51
CA ASN A 2 -17.62 -12.89 -27.88
C ASN A 2 -17.88 -13.36 -26.43
N PHE A 3 -17.01 -14.19 -25.85
CA PHE A 3 -17.22 -14.75 -24.51
C PHE A 3 -17.33 -13.66 -23.43
N TRP A 4 -16.49 -12.62 -23.52
CA TRP A 4 -16.52 -11.49 -22.58
C TRP A 4 -17.76 -10.61 -22.75
N ASN A 5 -18.20 -10.37 -24.00
CA ASN A 5 -19.40 -9.56 -24.26
C ASN A 5 -20.67 -10.28 -23.82
N GLU A 6 -20.80 -11.59 -24.07
CA GLU A 6 -21.92 -12.39 -23.56
C GLU A 6 -21.92 -12.48 -22.03
N TYR A 7 -20.77 -12.68 -21.40
CA TYR A 7 -20.64 -12.73 -19.94
C TYR A 7 -20.94 -11.37 -19.28
N ALA A 8 -20.47 -10.27 -19.87
CA ALA A 8 -20.77 -8.91 -19.39
C ALA A 8 -22.25 -8.55 -19.54
N THR A 9 -22.93 -9.10 -20.55
CA THR A 9 -24.37 -8.88 -20.74
C THR A 9 -25.19 -9.70 -19.73
N LYS A 10 -24.78 -10.95 -19.45
CA LYS A 10 -25.45 -11.84 -18.48
C LYS A 10 -25.17 -11.47 -17.01
N HIS A 11 -23.97 -10.98 -16.70
CA HIS A 11 -23.55 -10.62 -15.35
C HIS A 11 -22.86 -9.24 -15.32
N PRO A 12 -23.60 -8.14 -15.57
CA PRO A 12 -23.03 -6.79 -15.69
C PRO A 12 -22.32 -6.33 -14.42
N LYS A 13 -22.82 -6.72 -13.24
CA LYS A 13 -22.18 -6.40 -11.95
C LYS A 13 -20.87 -7.16 -11.76
N ALA A 14 -20.81 -8.44 -12.12
CA ALA A 14 -19.61 -9.26 -11.96
C ALA A 14 -18.53 -8.89 -12.98
N ALA A 15 -18.90 -8.67 -14.25
CA ALA A 15 -17.96 -8.21 -15.27
C ALA A 15 -17.39 -6.82 -14.95
N LYS A 16 -18.21 -5.92 -14.39
CA LYS A 16 -17.74 -4.63 -13.86
C LYS A 16 -16.76 -4.81 -12.69
N TRP A 17 -17.07 -5.68 -11.73
CA TRP A 17 -16.19 -5.97 -10.61
C TRP A 17 -14.84 -6.55 -11.06
N ILE A 18 -14.86 -7.48 -12.02
CA ILE A 18 -13.64 -8.05 -12.61
C ILE A 18 -12.82 -6.98 -13.35
N ARG A 19 -13.48 -6.07 -14.07
CA ARG A 19 -12.79 -4.95 -14.73
C ARG A 19 -12.15 -4.00 -13.73
N GLU A 20 -12.90 -3.55 -12.71
CA GLU A 20 -12.39 -2.67 -11.65
C GLU A 20 -11.23 -3.34 -10.92
N GLY A 21 -11.39 -4.59 -10.51
CA GLY A 21 -10.35 -5.37 -9.83
C GLY A 21 -9.11 -5.58 -10.71
N GLY A 22 -9.28 -5.99 -11.96
CA GLY A 22 -8.18 -6.19 -12.90
C GLY A 22 -7.41 -4.91 -13.18
N LEU A 23 -8.12 -3.80 -13.45
CA LEU A 23 -7.49 -2.48 -13.65
C LEU A 23 -6.80 -2.00 -12.37
N PHE A 24 -7.40 -2.23 -11.21
CA PHE A 24 -6.81 -1.88 -9.92
C PHE A 24 -5.49 -2.64 -9.69
N VAL A 25 -5.45 -3.94 -9.96
CA VAL A 25 -4.23 -4.76 -9.85
C VAL A 25 -3.14 -4.24 -10.78
N ILE A 26 -3.47 -3.93 -12.04
CA ILE A 26 -2.52 -3.40 -13.01
C ILE A 26 -1.98 -2.03 -12.56
N VAL A 27 -2.87 -1.10 -12.23
CA VAL A 27 -2.51 0.25 -11.78
C VAL A 27 -1.69 0.20 -10.50
N SER A 28 -2.08 -0.63 -9.54
CA SER A 28 -1.35 -0.82 -8.28
C SER A 28 0.07 -1.33 -8.54
N ASN A 29 0.25 -2.32 -9.43
CA ASN A 29 1.59 -2.79 -9.79
C ASN A 29 2.44 -1.72 -10.49
N VAL A 30 1.86 -0.95 -11.42
CA VAL A 30 2.56 0.16 -12.09
C VAL A 30 3.04 1.18 -11.08
N ILE A 31 2.22 1.52 -10.10
CA ILE A 31 2.56 2.50 -9.06
C ILE A 31 3.56 1.92 -8.07
N THR A 32 3.48 0.64 -7.75
CA THR A 32 4.51 -0.04 -6.96
C THR A 32 5.87 0.02 -7.65
N VAL A 33 5.94 -0.27 -8.96
CA VAL A 33 7.17 -0.13 -9.74
C VAL A 33 7.64 1.32 -9.77
N PHE A 34 6.73 2.27 -9.97
CA PHE A 34 7.06 3.71 -9.94
C PHE A 34 7.64 4.15 -8.59
N LYS A 35 7.01 3.76 -7.47
CA LYS A 35 7.52 4.03 -6.11
C LYS A 35 8.88 3.37 -5.89
N TYR A 36 9.06 2.15 -6.36
CA TYR A 36 10.34 1.43 -6.28
C TYR A 36 11.44 2.17 -7.05
N LEU A 37 11.14 2.67 -8.26
CA LEU A 37 12.08 3.50 -9.02
C LEU A 37 12.42 4.78 -8.25
N ILE A 38 11.44 5.49 -7.70
CA ILE A 38 11.70 6.67 -6.86
C ILE A 38 12.61 6.29 -5.69
N LEU A 39 12.30 5.22 -4.95
CA LEU A 39 13.09 4.74 -3.82
C LEU A 39 14.49 4.25 -4.20
N GLN A 40 14.73 3.88 -5.46
CA GLN A 40 16.07 3.54 -5.93
C GLN A 40 16.97 4.79 -6.01
N PHE A 41 16.40 5.96 -6.34
CA PHE A 41 17.17 7.18 -6.57
C PHE A 41 17.09 8.19 -5.41
N LEU A 42 15.94 8.30 -4.72
CA LEU A 42 15.72 9.30 -3.67
C LEU A 42 16.64 9.16 -2.46
N PRO A 43 16.94 7.96 -1.93
CA PRO A 43 17.85 7.83 -0.79
C PRO A 43 19.23 8.42 -1.08
N TYR A 44 19.70 8.39 -2.34
CA TYR A 44 20.95 9.04 -2.73
C TYR A 44 20.90 10.56 -2.58
N ALA A 45 19.74 11.18 -2.86
CA ALA A 45 19.52 12.61 -2.66
C ALA A 45 19.40 13.00 -1.18
N PHE A 46 18.94 12.06 -0.33
CA PHE A 46 18.73 12.28 1.10
C PHE A 46 19.89 11.80 2.00
N LYS A 47 21.02 11.35 1.43
CA LYS A 47 22.24 10.97 2.18
C LYS A 47 22.71 12.04 3.19
N GLY A 48 22.39 13.31 2.94
CA GLY A 48 22.72 14.42 3.84
C GLY A 48 21.93 14.47 5.16
N LEU A 49 20.83 13.72 5.32
CA LEU A 49 20.03 13.67 6.55
C LEU A 49 20.62 12.76 7.65
N GLY A 50 21.57 11.90 7.30
CA GLY A 50 22.24 10.96 8.20
C GLY A 50 21.46 9.68 8.49
N ASP A 51 22.16 8.67 9.01
CA ASP A 51 21.67 7.29 9.17
C ASP A 51 21.07 7.01 10.54
N LYS A 52 20.61 8.04 11.26
CA LYS A 52 20.09 7.87 12.62
C LYS A 52 18.89 6.91 12.58
N ALA A 53 18.94 5.86 13.41
CA ALA A 53 17.80 4.99 13.59
C ALA A 53 16.62 5.83 14.10
N PHE A 54 15.50 5.75 13.40
CA PHE A 54 14.26 6.38 13.81
C PHE A 54 13.21 5.27 13.85
N GLY A 55 12.57 5.09 15.00
CA GLY A 55 11.52 4.10 15.20
C GLY A 55 10.50 4.65 16.18
N TRP A 56 9.25 4.73 15.77
CA TRP A 56 8.12 5.15 16.60
C TRP A 56 6.97 4.15 16.46
N PRO A 57 6.31 3.74 17.54
CA PRO A 57 6.50 4.19 18.93
C PRO A 57 7.63 3.48 19.70
N GLY A 58 8.32 2.48 19.13
CA GLY A 58 9.44 1.81 19.79
C GLY A 58 9.06 0.97 21.00
N ILE A 59 7.81 0.49 21.04
CA ILE A 59 7.26 -0.20 22.21
C ILE A 59 7.84 -1.61 22.24
N PRO A 60 8.46 -2.05 23.34
CA PRO A 60 8.88 -3.44 23.49
C PRO A 60 7.63 -4.33 23.59
N VAL A 61 7.53 -5.30 22.69
CA VAL A 61 6.43 -6.27 22.64
C VAL A 61 7.02 -7.67 22.65
N ASN A 62 6.42 -8.56 23.44
CA ASN A 62 6.70 -9.99 23.39
C ASN A 62 5.59 -10.67 22.58
N LEU A 63 5.90 -11.24 21.41
CA LEU A 63 5.00 -12.13 20.68
C LEU A 63 5.57 -13.53 20.69
N PHE A 64 4.78 -14.52 21.10
CA PHE A 64 5.15 -15.94 21.04
C PHE A 64 6.50 -16.25 21.72
N GLY A 65 6.86 -15.53 22.79
CA GLY A 65 8.13 -15.70 23.50
C GLY A 65 9.33 -15.01 22.83
N VAL A 66 9.11 -14.23 21.77
CA VAL A 66 10.14 -13.42 21.10
C VAL A 66 9.95 -11.96 21.48
N ASP A 67 10.98 -11.38 22.11
CA ASP A 67 11.05 -9.95 22.40
C ASP A 67 11.45 -9.18 21.15
N PHE A 68 10.61 -8.23 20.73
CA PHE A 68 10.91 -7.33 19.62
C PHE A 68 10.42 -5.91 19.91
N LYS A 69 11.03 -4.91 19.28
CA LYS A 69 10.56 -3.53 19.35
C LYS A 69 9.52 -3.31 18.26
N TRP A 70 8.27 -3.10 18.68
CA TRP A 70 7.19 -2.74 17.79
C TRP A 70 7.33 -1.28 17.34
N ASN A 71 7.67 -1.12 16.06
CA ASN A 71 7.73 0.17 15.38
C ASN A 71 6.62 0.21 14.31
N ILE A 72 5.71 1.17 14.42
CA ILE A 72 4.65 1.42 13.43
C ILE A 72 5.23 2.19 12.25
N ILE A 73 6.22 3.03 12.50
CA ILE A 73 6.92 3.85 11.51
C ILE A 73 8.39 3.98 11.90
N GLY A 74 9.25 3.98 10.91
CA GLY A 74 10.68 4.15 11.10
C GLY A 74 11.51 2.93 10.70
N TYR A 75 12.77 3.20 10.42
CA TYR A 75 13.75 2.25 9.91
C TYR A 75 14.96 2.25 10.85
N ASP A 76 15.48 1.05 11.11
CA ASP A 76 16.76 0.91 11.80
C ASP A 76 17.90 1.39 10.88
N THR A 77 19.05 1.68 11.48
CA THR A 77 20.32 1.98 10.80
C THR A 77 20.66 0.95 9.71
N ALA A 78 20.38 -0.33 9.95
CA ALA A 78 20.58 -1.42 8.98
C ALA A 78 19.72 -1.29 7.71
N GLN A 79 18.63 -0.52 7.77
CA GLN A 79 17.70 -0.26 6.67
C GLN A 79 17.84 1.17 6.11
N GLY A 80 18.85 1.93 6.53
CA GLY A 80 19.13 3.30 6.06
C GLY A 80 18.54 4.42 6.92
N GLY A 81 18.00 4.10 8.10
CA GLY A 81 17.63 5.08 9.13
C GLY A 81 16.71 6.21 8.65
N LEU A 82 16.93 7.41 9.17
CA LEU A 82 16.12 8.61 8.91
C LEU A 82 16.15 9.04 7.43
N ALA A 83 17.28 8.87 6.73
CA ALA A 83 17.39 9.20 5.32
C ALA A 83 16.49 8.31 4.44
N TYR A 84 16.47 7.00 4.71
CA TYR A 84 15.56 6.08 4.02
C TYR A 84 14.10 6.33 4.41
N PHE A 85 13.82 6.64 5.67
CA PHE A 85 12.48 7.05 6.10
C PHE A 85 11.98 8.28 5.33
N ALA A 86 12.79 9.34 5.24
CA ALA A 86 12.43 10.56 4.51
C ALA A 86 12.20 10.27 3.01
N ALA A 87 13.10 9.50 2.39
CA ALA A 87 12.95 9.07 1.00
C ALA A 87 11.66 8.26 0.79
N TYR A 88 11.35 7.34 1.70
CA TYR A 88 10.14 6.53 1.68
C TYR A 88 8.88 7.36 1.80
N MET A 89 8.84 8.32 2.74
CA MET A 89 7.69 9.21 2.91
C MET A 89 7.45 10.05 1.66
N VAL A 90 8.51 10.60 1.05
CA VAL A 90 8.39 11.39 -0.18
C VAL A 90 7.92 10.51 -1.34
N ALA A 91 8.50 9.31 -1.50
CA ALA A 91 8.09 8.37 -2.55
C ALA A 91 6.64 7.93 -2.39
N MET A 92 6.20 7.72 -1.15
CA MET A 92 4.82 7.39 -0.82
C MET A 92 3.88 8.53 -1.21
N VAL A 93 4.16 9.77 -0.80
CA VAL A 93 3.34 10.94 -1.15
C VAL A 93 3.25 11.12 -2.66
N ILE A 94 4.36 11.11 -3.37
CA ILE A 94 4.38 11.26 -4.84
C ILE A 94 3.60 10.11 -5.50
N GLY A 95 3.83 8.88 -5.05
CA GLY A 95 3.13 7.71 -5.54
C GLY A 95 1.62 7.83 -5.36
N GLU A 96 1.14 8.27 -4.19
CA GLU A 96 -0.28 8.48 -3.94
C GLU A 96 -0.89 9.65 -4.73
N CYS A 97 -0.13 10.74 -4.94
CA CYS A 97 -0.55 11.84 -5.80
C CYS A 97 -0.77 11.41 -7.25
N VAL A 98 0.01 10.44 -7.75
CA VAL A 98 -0.18 9.82 -9.08
C VAL A 98 -1.30 8.78 -9.05
N ASN A 99 -1.41 8.03 -7.94
CA ASN A 99 -2.41 6.96 -7.78
C ASN A 99 -3.83 7.50 -7.79
N PHE A 100 -4.07 8.57 -7.05
CA PHE A 100 -5.39 9.17 -6.89
C PHE A 100 -6.09 9.51 -8.23
N PRO A 101 -5.50 10.29 -9.17
CA PRO A 101 -6.16 10.63 -10.43
C PRO A 101 -6.38 9.41 -11.33
N ILE A 102 -5.44 8.45 -11.36
CA ILE A 102 -5.56 7.23 -12.16
C ILE A 102 -6.67 6.33 -11.61
N GLN A 103 -6.70 6.11 -10.30
CA GLN A 103 -7.76 5.32 -9.68
C GLN A 103 -9.13 5.96 -9.87
N ARG A 104 -9.24 7.27 -9.62
CA ARG A 104 -10.50 8.00 -9.77
C ARG A 104 -11.01 7.98 -11.21
N SER A 105 -10.14 8.22 -12.18
CA SER A 105 -10.56 8.48 -13.58
C SER A 105 -10.57 7.21 -14.44
N PHE A 106 -9.64 6.29 -14.21
CA PHE A 106 -9.43 5.11 -15.04
C PHE A 106 -10.02 3.85 -14.43
N VAL A 107 -9.78 3.59 -13.14
CA VAL A 107 -10.21 2.36 -12.45
C VAL A 107 -11.68 2.44 -12.03
N PHE A 108 -12.04 3.47 -11.28
CA PHE A 108 -13.35 3.64 -10.65
C PHE A 108 -14.20 4.77 -11.25
N ARG A 109 -13.78 5.40 -12.36
CA ARG A 109 -14.50 6.47 -13.10
C ARG A 109 -15.45 7.35 -12.27
N SER A 110 -15.01 7.79 -11.09
CA SER A 110 -15.89 8.41 -10.11
C SER A 110 -16.01 9.92 -10.38
N LYS A 111 -17.24 10.42 -10.38
CA LYS A 111 -17.56 11.85 -10.56
C LYS A 111 -17.85 12.60 -9.25
N GLY A 112 -17.55 11.99 -8.10
CA GLY A 112 -17.76 12.60 -6.79
C GLY A 112 -16.85 13.80 -6.49
N ASN A 113 -17.05 14.42 -5.32
CA ASN A 113 -16.27 15.57 -4.85
C ASN A 113 -14.80 15.19 -4.62
N ILE A 114 -13.90 15.82 -5.40
CA ILE A 114 -12.46 15.57 -5.37
C ILE A 114 -11.87 15.74 -3.96
N TRP A 115 -12.27 16.79 -3.24
CA TRP A 115 -11.69 17.10 -1.92
C TRP A 115 -12.05 16.06 -0.87
N TYR A 116 -13.32 15.63 -0.83
CA TYR A 116 -13.77 14.59 0.09
C TYR A 116 -13.07 13.25 -0.22
N GLN A 117 -12.98 12.91 -1.51
CA GLN A 117 -12.31 11.69 -1.95
C GLN A 117 -10.82 11.71 -1.60
N ALA A 118 -10.12 12.81 -1.85
CA ALA A 118 -8.70 12.96 -1.53
C ALA A 118 -8.43 12.87 -0.03
N MET A 119 -9.29 13.48 0.80
CA MET A 119 -9.15 13.42 2.26
C MET A 119 -9.32 11.99 2.79
N TRP A 120 -10.38 11.29 2.39
CA TRP A 120 -10.59 9.90 2.81
C TRP A 120 -9.54 8.95 2.25
N TYR A 121 -9.07 9.21 1.03
CA TYR A 121 -7.97 8.47 0.43
C TYR A 121 -6.68 8.60 1.24
N PHE A 122 -6.34 9.82 1.66
CA PHE A 122 -5.18 10.07 2.52
C PHE A 122 -5.33 9.40 3.89
N ILE A 123 -6.50 9.51 4.51
CA ILE A 123 -6.77 8.86 5.81
C ILE A 123 -6.65 7.33 5.69
N ALA A 124 -7.28 6.74 4.67
CA ALA A 124 -7.19 5.31 4.38
C ALA A 124 -5.75 4.89 4.17
N PHE A 125 -5.00 5.64 3.37
CA PHE A 125 -3.59 5.39 3.12
C PHE A 125 -2.77 5.37 4.42
N CYS A 126 -2.94 6.36 5.29
CA CYS A 126 -2.23 6.41 6.58
C CYS A 126 -2.59 5.22 7.48
N VAL A 127 -3.89 4.93 7.63
CA VAL A 127 -4.37 3.83 8.50
C VAL A 127 -3.90 2.47 7.98
N ILE A 128 -4.06 2.20 6.69
CA ILE A 128 -3.63 0.94 6.05
C ILE A 128 -2.12 0.78 6.17
N THR A 129 -1.35 1.83 5.90
CA THR A 129 0.11 1.79 6.02
C THR A 129 0.54 1.46 7.45
N CYS A 130 -0.07 2.09 8.46
CA CYS A 130 0.21 1.78 9.87
C CYS A 130 -0.12 0.34 10.23
N ILE A 131 -1.28 -0.18 9.78
CA ILE A 131 -1.70 -1.55 10.05
C ILE A 131 -0.75 -2.55 9.38
N VAL A 132 -0.49 -2.37 8.09
CA VAL A 132 0.37 -3.27 7.30
C VAL A 132 1.79 -3.26 7.86
N ASN A 133 2.35 -2.09 8.19
CA ASN A 133 3.68 -2.03 8.76
C ASN A 133 3.74 -2.65 10.17
N SER A 134 2.68 -2.49 10.96
CA SER A 134 2.58 -3.16 12.28
C SER A 134 2.55 -4.68 12.15
N ILE A 135 1.75 -5.21 11.22
CA ILE A 135 1.69 -6.64 10.92
C ILE A 135 3.02 -7.12 10.37
N ASN A 136 3.66 -6.34 9.49
CA ASN A 136 4.97 -6.66 8.94
C ASN A 136 6.03 -6.74 10.06
N CYS A 137 6.06 -5.79 10.99
CA CYS A 137 6.98 -5.80 12.12
C CYS A 137 6.81 -7.08 12.97
N ALA A 138 5.57 -7.46 13.28
CA ALA A 138 5.27 -8.70 13.99
C ALA A 138 5.66 -9.95 13.18
N TRP A 139 5.37 -9.96 11.88
CA TRP A 139 5.77 -11.03 10.97
C TRP A 139 7.29 -11.18 10.92
N VAL A 140 8.03 -10.08 10.76
CA VAL A 140 9.49 -10.10 10.68
C VAL A 140 10.10 -10.68 11.96
N ALA A 141 9.59 -10.25 13.12
CA ALA A 141 10.06 -10.71 14.42
C ALA A 141 9.80 -12.21 14.67
N VAL A 142 8.61 -12.70 14.31
CA VAL A 142 8.20 -14.08 14.59
C VAL A 142 8.68 -15.02 13.48
N ALA A 143 8.36 -14.71 12.23
CA ALA A 143 8.68 -15.54 11.08
C ALA A 143 10.19 -15.68 10.88
N GLY A 144 10.98 -14.62 11.14
CA GLY A 144 12.44 -14.66 11.05
C GLY A 144 13.10 -15.66 12.00
N ARG A 145 12.38 -16.17 13.01
CA ARG A 145 12.89 -17.17 13.96
C ARG A 145 12.33 -18.58 13.75
N PHE A 146 11.16 -18.70 13.12
CA PHE A 146 10.40 -19.96 13.05
C PHE A 146 10.23 -20.54 11.64
N VAL A 147 10.43 -19.74 10.58
CA VAL A 147 10.27 -20.23 9.19
C VAL A 147 11.52 -19.98 8.34
N PRO A 148 11.78 -20.85 7.34
CA PRO A 148 12.89 -20.67 6.40
C PRO A 148 12.78 -19.37 5.61
N ASP A 149 13.92 -18.80 5.21
CA ASP A 149 14.03 -17.52 4.48
C ASP A 149 13.12 -17.41 3.25
N PHE A 150 12.92 -18.51 2.51
CA PHE A 150 12.03 -18.53 1.35
C PHE A 150 10.56 -18.29 1.73
N VAL A 151 10.08 -18.94 2.79
CA VAL A 151 8.70 -18.78 3.28
C VAL A 151 8.52 -17.39 3.90
N TYR A 152 9.55 -16.93 4.63
CA TYR A 152 9.61 -15.59 5.18
C TYR A 152 9.47 -14.51 4.09
N ASN A 153 10.23 -14.64 2.99
CA ASN A 153 10.22 -13.68 1.89
C ASN A 153 8.88 -13.68 1.15
N ILE A 154 8.32 -14.86 0.85
CA ILE A 154 6.99 -14.95 0.23
C ILE A 154 5.92 -14.34 1.14
N GLY A 155 5.93 -14.68 2.43
CA GLY A 155 4.97 -14.14 3.40
C GLY A 155 5.07 -12.62 3.49
N THR A 156 6.28 -12.07 3.51
CA THR A 156 6.52 -10.62 3.49
C THR A 156 5.97 -9.96 2.23
N THR A 157 6.20 -10.56 1.05
CA THR A 157 5.67 -10.04 -0.22
C THR A 157 4.14 -10.10 -0.27
N VAL A 158 3.53 -11.19 0.19
CA VAL A 158 2.08 -11.36 0.21
C VAL A 158 1.43 -10.43 1.23
N LEU A 159 2.03 -10.24 2.41
CA LEU A 159 1.55 -9.31 3.43
C LEU A 159 1.64 -7.86 2.96
N ASN A 160 2.82 -7.41 2.52
CA ASN A 160 3.02 -6.02 2.15
C ASN A 160 2.33 -5.67 0.83
N GLY A 161 2.35 -6.57 -0.16
CA GLY A 161 1.76 -6.34 -1.48
C GLY A 161 0.32 -6.81 -1.58
N GLY A 162 0.07 -8.09 -1.32
CA GLY A 162 -1.23 -8.73 -1.53
C GLY A 162 -2.32 -8.24 -0.58
N VAL A 163 -2.05 -8.25 0.73
CA VAL A 163 -3.04 -7.81 1.73
C VAL A 163 -3.35 -6.33 1.57
N SER A 164 -2.31 -5.49 1.41
CA SER A 164 -2.50 -4.05 1.12
C SER A 164 -3.37 -3.85 -0.12
N MET A 165 -3.11 -4.56 -1.21
CA MET A 165 -3.86 -4.44 -2.46
C MET A 165 -5.35 -4.77 -2.24
N ILE A 166 -5.68 -5.85 -1.55
CA ILE A 166 -7.07 -6.22 -1.27
C ILE A 166 -7.75 -5.14 -0.42
N ILE A 167 -7.11 -4.67 0.64
CA ILE A 167 -7.69 -3.64 1.52
C ILE A 167 -7.90 -2.34 0.73
N PHE A 168 -6.88 -1.87 -0.01
CA PHE A 168 -7.00 -0.67 -0.83
C PHE A 168 -8.10 -0.80 -1.88
N PHE A 169 -8.28 -1.97 -2.50
CA PHE A 169 -9.36 -2.16 -3.47
C PHE A 169 -10.74 -1.90 -2.85
N PHE A 170 -11.03 -2.48 -1.69
CA PHE A 170 -12.32 -2.29 -1.01
C PHE A 170 -12.49 -0.87 -0.50
N VAL A 171 -11.46 -0.30 0.12
CA VAL A 171 -11.51 1.07 0.65
C VAL A 171 -11.66 2.08 -0.48
N ASN A 172 -10.90 1.95 -1.57
CA ASN A 172 -11.01 2.83 -2.73
C ASN A 172 -12.35 2.70 -3.43
N LYS A 173 -12.96 1.52 -3.42
CA LYS A 173 -14.34 1.33 -3.90
C LYS A 173 -15.37 2.11 -3.07
N ILE A 174 -15.15 2.24 -1.75
CA ILE A 174 -16.00 3.05 -0.87
C ILE A 174 -15.73 4.56 -1.11
N ILE A 175 -14.47 4.94 -1.29
CA ILE A 175 -14.05 6.33 -1.51
C ILE A 175 -14.47 6.85 -2.89
N PHE A 176 -14.42 6.01 -3.92
CA PHE A 176 -14.78 6.33 -5.30
C PHE A 176 -16.08 5.62 -5.70
N PRO A 177 -17.25 6.05 -5.17
CA PRO A 177 -18.51 5.48 -5.60
C PRO A 177 -18.74 5.78 -7.10
N GLU A 178 -19.02 4.74 -7.89
CA GLU A 178 -19.53 4.88 -9.26
C GLU A 178 -21.06 4.99 -9.24
N GLY A 179 -21.54 6.23 -9.14
CA GLY A 179 -22.93 6.62 -9.29
C GLY A 179 -23.01 8.13 -9.10
N GLU A 180 -23.89 8.81 -9.83
CA GLU A 180 -24.18 10.22 -9.56
C GLU A 180 -24.38 10.40 -8.06
N ALA A 181 -23.75 11.42 -7.50
CA ALA A 181 -24.05 11.84 -6.14
C ALA A 181 -25.57 11.89 -6.05
N LYS A 182 -26.18 11.02 -5.25
CA LYS A 182 -27.57 11.23 -4.87
C LYS A 182 -27.57 12.61 -4.22
N LYS A 183 -28.14 13.57 -4.94
CA LYS A 183 -28.37 14.93 -4.49
C LYS A 183 -29.04 14.91 -3.13
#